data_AF-A0A1E3NVB8-F1
#
_entry.id   AF-A0A1E3NVB8-F1
#
_cell.length_a   1.000
_cell.length_b   1.000
_cell.length_c   1.000
_cell.angle_alpha   90.00
_cell.angle_beta   90.00
_cell.angle_gamma   90.00
#
_symmetry.space_group_name_H-M   'P 1'
#
loop_
_entity.id
_entity.type
_entity.pdbx_description
1 polymer ?
#
loop_
_entity_poly.entity_id
_entity_poly.type
_entity_poly.pdbx_seq_one_letter_code
_entity_poly.pdbx_strand_id
1 'polypeptide(L)'
;MQNCKIFVKCHQLRIHDSNNSEIFPTIDSQNAIIEGCSNLIFKNEDIQVNDFDSPGSVSSNYTKSGIEQKDQDLYKQLQSADKLQDLLANITAFLH
;
A
#
# COMPACT_ATOMS: atom_id res chain seq x y z
N MET A 1 -10.81 -2.90 -4.85
CA MET A 1 -9.66 -2.67 -5.77
C MET A 1 -9.03 -4.00 -6.15
N GLN A 2 -8.56 -4.19 -7.39
CA GLN A 2 -8.14 -5.51 -7.89
C GLN A 2 -6.84 -5.44 -8.71
N ASN A 3 -5.95 -6.43 -8.55
CA ASN A 3 -4.72 -6.60 -9.35
C ASN A 3 -3.80 -5.36 -9.34
N CYS A 4 -3.62 -4.73 -8.18
CA CYS A 4 -2.85 -3.50 -8.04
C CYS A 4 -1.61 -3.68 -7.16
N LYS A 5 -0.62 -2.82 -7.38
CA LYS A 5 0.47 -2.55 -6.43
C LYS A 5 0.24 -1.19 -5.80
N ILE A 6 0.07 -1.15 -4.47
CA ILE A 6 -0.25 0.08 -3.75
C ILE A 6 0.90 0.44 -2.83
N PHE A 7 1.54 1.56 -3.12
CA PHE A 7 2.54 2.18 -2.24
C PHE A 7 1.83 3.23 -1.40
N VAL A 8 1.79 3.05 -0.08
CA VAL A 8 1.02 3.93 0.81
C VAL A 8 1.79 4.25 2.07
N LYS A 9 1.80 5.55 2.42
CA LYS A 9 2.27 6.04 3.72
C LYS A 9 1.10 6.73 4.42
N CYS A 10 0.77 6.28 5.63
CA CYS A 10 -0.40 6.75 6.35
C CYS A 10 -0.29 6.51 7.87
N HIS A 11 -1.13 7.17 8.67
CA HIS A 11 -1.23 6.89 10.11
C HIS A 11 -2.03 5.61 10.40
N GLN A 12 -3.10 5.37 9.64
CA GLN A 12 -3.99 4.22 9.74
C GLN A 12 -4.35 3.73 8.34
N LEU A 13 -4.38 2.41 8.15
CA LEU A 13 -4.76 1.79 6.88
C LEU A 13 -5.99 0.92 7.08
N ARG A 14 -7.04 1.16 6.28
CA ARG A 14 -8.20 0.28 6.18
C ARG A 14 -8.49 -0.02 4.72
N ILE A 15 -8.62 -1.30 4.38
CA ILE A 15 -8.87 -1.78 3.01
C ILE A 15 -10.19 -2.55 3.01
N HIS A 16 -11.03 -2.28 2.01
CA HIS A 16 -12.34 -2.89 1.83
C HIS A 16 -12.50 -3.46 0.43
N ASP A 17 -13.26 -4.54 0.28
CA ASP A 17 -13.73 -5.10 -1.00
C ASP A 17 -12.64 -5.15 -2.08
N SER A 18 -11.49 -5.71 -1.69
CA SER A 18 -10.27 -5.69 -2.50
C SER A 18 -9.63 -7.06 -2.58
N ASN A 19 -9.10 -7.37 -3.76
CA ASN A 19 -8.53 -8.69 -3.99
C ASN A 19 -7.30 -8.69 -4.90
N ASN A 20 -6.48 -9.74 -4.76
CA ASN A 20 -5.36 -10.03 -5.65
C ASN A 20 -4.38 -8.84 -5.79
N SER A 21 -4.08 -8.15 -4.69
CA SER A 21 -3.28 -6.93 -4.71
C SER A 21 -2.13 -6.98 -3.71
N GLU A 22 -1.03 -6.34 -4.09
CA GLU A 22 0.15 -6.17 -3.26
C GLU A 22 0.12 -4.78 -2.62
N ILE A 23 0.25 -4.76 -1.29
CA ILE A 23 0.24 -3.54 -0.49
C ILE A 23 1.64 -3.34 0.04
N PHE A 24 2.21 -2.15 -0.17
CA PHE A 24 3.53 -1.73 0.32
C PHE A 24 3.32 -0.62 1.37
N PRO A 25 2.95 -0.99 2.61
CA PRO A 25 2.49 -0.03 3.58
C PRO A 25 3.62 0.49 4.47
N THR A 26 3.62 1.80 4.70
CA THR A 26 4.33 2.47 5.79
C THR A 26 3.27 3.05 6.72
N ILE A 27 2.98 2.35 7.83
CA ILE A 27 1.90 2.71 8.76
C ILE A 27 2.50 3.07 10.11
N ASP A 28 2.27 4.31 10.57
CA ASP A 28 2.84 4.77 11.84
C ASP A 28 2.33 3.96 13.04
N SER A 29 1.05 3.58 13.03
CA SER A 29 0.45 2.74 14.07
C SER A 29 0.79 1.26 13.96
N GLN A 30 1.47 0.84 12.88
CA GLN A 30 1.76 -0.56 12.53
C GLN A 30 0.52 -1.48 12.43
N ASN A 31 -0.69 -0.91 12.39
CA ASN A 31 -1.94 -1.64 12.35
C ASN A 31 -2.69 -1.36 11.05
N ALA A 32 -3.05 -2.42 10.34
CA ALA A 32 -3.96 -2.39 9.20
C ALA A 32 -5.25 -3.14 9.53
N ILE A 33 -6.36 -2.70 8.93
CA ILE A 33 -7.65 -3.38 9.01
C ILE A 33 -8.07 -3.79 7.59
N ILE A 34 -8.56 -5.02 7.44
CA ILE A 34 -9.17 -5.50 6.20
C ILE A 34 -10.58 -6.05 6.45
N GLU A 35 -11.44 -5.93 5.45
CA GLU A 35 -12.83 -6.41 5.46
C GLU A 35 -13.29 -6.63 4.00
N GLY A 36 -14.05 -7.69 3.73
CA GLY A 36 -14.44 -8.09 2.37
C GLY A 36 -13.25 -8.37 1.43
N CYS A 37 -12.09 -8.76 1.96
CA CYS A 37 -10.86 -8.85 1.17
C CYS A 37 -10.45 -10.29 0.88
N SER A 38 -9.64 -10.51 -0.16
CA SER A 38 -9.07 -11.84 -0.44
C SER A 38 -7.75 -11.78 -1.21
N ASN A 39 -6.83 -12.70 -0.92
CA ASN A 39 -5.53 -12.78 -1.59
C ASN A 39 -4.77 -11.43 -1.62
N LEU A 40 -4.77 -10.71 -0.49
CA LEU A 40 -3.90 -9.55 -0.31
C LEU A 40 -2.50 -9.99 0.11
N ILE A 41 -1.49 -9.28 -0.37
CA ILE A 41 -0.10 -9.53 0.04
C ILE A 41 0.43 -8.24 0.65
N PHE A 42 0.64 -8.25 1.97
CA PHE A 42 1.28 -7.14 2.66
C PHE A 42 2.80 -7.30 2.59
N LYS A 43 3.45 -6.40 1.86
CA LYS A 43 4.89 -6.32 1.67
C LYS A 43 5.59 -5.66 2.86
N ASN A 44 5.24 -6.11 4.06
CA ASN A 44 5.79 -5.69 5.34
C ASN A 44 5.42 -6.76 6.38
N GLU A 45 6.40 -7.45 6.95
CA GLU A 45 6.17 -8.57 7.88
C GLU A 45 5.81 -8.09 9.29
N ASP A 46 6.23 -6.88 9.64
CA ASP A 46 6.13 -6.31 10.99
C ASP A 46 4.76 -5.71 11.30
N ILE A 47 3.94 -5.40 10.28
CA ILE A 47 2.60 -4.83 10.53
C ILE A 47 1.66 -5.90 11.10
N GLN A 48 0.78 -5.49 12.00
CA GLN A 48 -0.37 -6.29 12.38
C GLN A 48 -1.52 -6.01 11.41
N VAL A 49 -2.18 -7.08 10.94
CA VAL A 49 -3.37 -6.97 10.07
C VAL A 49 -4.54 -7.63 10.78
N ASN A 50 -5.55 -6.83 11.09
CA ASN A 50 -6.79 -7.27 11.71
C ASN A 50 -7.83 -7.51 10.61
N ASP A 51 -8.23 -8.76 10.42
CA ASP A 51 -9.25 -9.14 9.45
C ASP A 51 -10.62 -9.24 10.14
N PHE A 52 -11.55 -8.39 9.70
CA PHE A 52 -12.89 -8.32 10.25
C PHE A 52 -13.81 -9.42 9.68
N ASP A 53 -13.42 -10.07 8.58
CA ASP A 53 -14.14 -11.25 8.05
C ASP A 53 -13.79 -12.52 8.84
N SER A 54 -12.70 -12.51 9.60
CA SER A 54 -12.18 -13.63 10.39
C SER A 54 -11.74 -13.18 11.79
N PRO A 55 -12.68 -12.70 12.63
CA PRO A 55 -12.34 -12.12 13.92
C PRO A 55 -11.75 -13.17 14.88
N GLY A 56 -10.56 -12.90 15.40
CA GLY A 56 -9.90 -13.73 16.41
C GLY A 56 -9.31 -15.06 15.91
N SER A 57 -9.24 -15.27 14.60
CA SER A 57 -8.65 -16.45 13.97
C SER A 57 -7.51 -16.07 13.01
N VAL A 58 -6.79 -17.08 12.52
CA VAL A 58 -5.82 -16.90 11.44
C VAL A 58 -6.60 -16.65 10.15
N SER A 59 -6.43 -15.46 9.57
CA SER A 59 -7.04 -15.08 8.30
C SER A 59 -6.38 -15.79 7.12
N SER A 60 -7.20 -16.26 6.17
CA SER A 60 -6.76 -16.72 4.84
C SER A 60 -6.86 -15.63 3.76
N ASN A 61 -7.35 -14.44 4.11
CA ASN A 61 -7.60 -13.35 3.17
C ASN A 61 -6.36 -12.53 2.84
N TYR A 62 -5.28 -12.71 3.62
CA TYR A 62 -4.01 -12.06 3.35
C TYR A 62 -2.82 -12.95 3.67
N THR A 63 -1.67 -12.56 3.13
CA THR A 63 -0.35 -13.07 3.51
C THR A 63 0.60 -11.88 3.73
N LYS A 64 1.75 -12.15 4.35
CA LYS A 64 2.83 -11.17 4.48
C LYS A 64 4.07 -11.70 3.79
N SER A 65 4.86 -10.80 3.20
CA SER A 65 6.19 -11.12 2.70
C SER A 65 7.10 -9.90 2.77
N GLY A 66 8.41 -10.12 2.73
CA GLY A 66 9.38 -9.04 2.51
C GLY A 66 9.17 -8.29 1.18
N ILE A 67 9.78 -7.11 1.10
CA ILE A 67 9.85 -6.29 -0.12
C ILE A 67 11.00 -6.78 -1.00
N GLU A 68 10.74 -7.04 -2.29
CA GLU A 68 11.78 -7.39 -3.25
C GLU A 68 12.50 -6.14 -3.78
N GLN A 69 13.77 -6.29 -4.20
CA GLN A 69 14.57 -5.18 -4.72
C GLN A 69 13.88 -4.45 -5.89
N LYS A 70 13.25 -5.19 -6.81
CA LYS A 70 12.53 -4.64 -7.96
C LYS A 70 11.40 -3.69 -7.55
N ASP A 71 10.71 -3.97 -6.44
CA ASP A 71 9.61 -3.14 -5.96
C ASP A 71 10.13 -1.88 -5.25
N GLN A 72 11.28 -1.98 -4.56
CA GLN A 72 11.96 -0.80 -4.03
C GLN A 72 12.41 0.14 -5.15
N ASP A 73 12.94 -0.41 -6.25
CA ASP A 73 13.37 0.37 -7.40
C ASP A 73 12.19 1.05 -8.10
N LEU A 74 11.07 0.33 -8.25
CA LEU A 74 9.81 0.90 -8.75
C LEU A 74 9.33 2.06 -7.88
N TYR A 75 9.33 1.90 -6.55
CA TYR A 75 8.91 2.96 -5.63
C TYR A 75 9.76 4.24 -5.77
N LYS A 76 11.10 4.09 -5.92
CA LYS A 76 11.99 5.24 -6.16
C LYS A 76 11.71 5.94 -7.48
N GLN A 77 11.40 5.17 -8.53
CA GLN A 77 11.03 5.73 -9.84
C GLN A 77 9.73 6.53 -9.75
N LEU A 78 8.71 6.00 -9.07
CA LEU A 78 7.43 6.69 -8.87
C LEU A 78 7.62 8.03 -8.14
N GLN A 79 8.38 8.03 -7.03
CA GLN A 79 8.68 9.28 -6.30
C GLN A 79 9.43 10.32 -7.14
N SER A 80 10.29 9.87 -8.06
CA SER A 80 11.03 10.76 -8.95
C SER A 80 10.12 11.37 -10.02
N ALA A 81 9.16 10.59 -10.52
CA ALA A 81 8.16 11.05 -11.48
C ALA A 81 7.21 12.09 -10.84
N ASP A 82 6.74 11.86 -9.62
CA ASP A 82 5.85 12.79 -8.90
C ASP A 82 6.54 14.16 -8.69
N LYS A 83 7.79 14.16 -8.22
CA LYS A 83 8.58 15.39 -8.05
C LYS A 83 8.76 16.18 -9.34
N LEU A 84 8.91 15.48 -10.47
CA LEU A 84 9.03 16.12 -11.77
C LEU A 84 7.71 16.77 -12.18
N GLN A 85 6.58 16.09 -11.95
CA GLN A 85 5.26 16.66 -12.21
C GLN A 85 4.99 17.89 -11.34
N ASP A 86 5.33 17.84 -10.05
CA ASP A 86 5.19 18.99 -9.15
C ASP A 86 6.02 20.19 -9.62
N LEU A 87 7.26 19.96 -10.06
CA LEU A 87 8.10 21.03 -10.60
C LEU A 87 7.49 21.64 -11.87
N LEU A 88 7.01 20.81 -12.80
CA LEU A 88 6.39 21.28 -14.03
C LEU A 88 5.12 22.09 -13.75
N ALA A 89 4.27 21.62 -12.83
CA ALA A 89 3.07 22.34 -12.41
C ALA A 89 3.41 23.73 -11.83
N ASN A 90 4.46 23.83 -11.02
CA ASN A 90 4.93 25.10 -10.46
C ASN A 90 5.48 26.06 -11.52
N ILE A 91 6.24 25.56 -12.50
CA ILE A 91 6.74 26.39 -13.61
C ILE A 91 5.57 26.93 -14.43
N THR A 92 4.59 26.08 -14.78
CA THR A 92 3.40 26.50 -15.52
C THR A 92 2.61 27.56 -14.76
N ALA A 93 2.42 27.39 -13.45
CA ALA A 93 1.74 28.37 -12.61
C ALA A 93 2.48 29.72 -12.50
N PHE A 94 3.81 29.74 -12.62
CA PHE A 94 4.60 30.98 -12.60
C PHE A 94 4.55 31.75 -13.94
N LEU A 95 4.26 31.06 -15.05
CA LEU A 95 4.22 31.63 -16.40
C LEU A 95 2.83 32.17 -16.79
N HIS A 96 1.82 32.02 -15.93
CA HIS A 96 0.45 32.52 -16.10
C HIS A 96 0.10 33.53 -15.01
#